data_AF-A0A3E0AYH2-F1
#
_entry.id   AF-A0A3E0AYH2-F1
#
_cell.length_a   1.000
_cell.length_b   1.000
_cell.length_c   1.000
_cell.angle_alpha   90.00
_cell.angle_beta   90.00
_cell.angle_gamma   90.00
#
_symmetry.space_group_name_H-M   'P 1'
#
loop_
_entity.id
_entity.type
_entity.pdbx_description
1 polymer ?
#
loop_
_entity_poly.entity_id
_entity_poly.type
_entity_poly.pdbx_seq_one_letter_code
_entity_poly.pdbx_strand_id
1 'polypeptide(L)'
;MKTIMRYILAAVFGVAGIAHFTRTEGFTNIVPHYLPFKNFIVKASGVAELIISFLLLIKRPGNFLKNVINSFLMLVLPANVYMARKALPLGNIEVPKPLLWARVPLQFVLVKMVSKL
;
A
#
# COMPACT_ATOMS: atom_id res chain seq x y z
N MET A 1 22.90 -7.00 3.14
CA MET A 1 21.85 -5.98 3.43
C MET A 1 20.63 -6.05 2.49
N LYS A 2 20.80 -6.16 1.16
CA LYS A 2 19.66 -6.10 0.21
C LYS A 2 18.63 -7.24 0.37
N THR A 3 19.06 -8.44 0.75
CA THR A 3 18.16 -9.59 0.96
C THR A 3 17.23 -9.41 2.17
N ILE A 4 17.72 -8.85 3.28
CA ILE A 4 16.91 -8.57 4.48
C ILE A 4 15.83 -7.52 4.15
N MET A 5 16.21 -6.44 3.45
CA MET A 5 15.28 -5.40 3.02
C MET A 5 14.19 -5.96 2.08
N ARG A 6 14.54 -6.94 1.25
CA ARG A 6 13.59 -7.64 0.38
C ARG A 6 12.53 -8.39 1.18
N TYR A 7 12.96 -9.15 2.19
CA TYR A 7 12.03 -9.90 3.05
C TYR A 7 11.15 -8.97 3.88
N ILE A 8 11.70 -7.86 4.39
CA ILE A 8 10.91 -6.82 5.07
C ILE A 8 9.84 -6.25 4.13
N LEU A 9 10.21 -5.87 2.91
CA LEU A 9 9.25 -5.35 1.94
C LEU A 9 8.20 -6.39 1.55
N ALA A 10 8.61 -7.64 1.33
CA ALA A 10 7.68 -8.73 1.06
C ALA A 10 6.67 -8.93 2.21
N ALA A 11 7.12 -8.89 3.47
CA ALA A 11 6.24 -8.97 4.64
C ALA A 11 5.29 -7.77 4.71
N VAL A 12 5.78 -6.55 4.48
CA VAL A 12 4.94 -5.33 4.48
C VAL A 12 3.86 -5.42 3.41
N PHE A 13 4.21 -5.73 2.16
CA PHE A 13 3.23 -5.89 1.07
C PHE A 13 2.29 -7.07 1.31
N GLY A 14 2.77 -8.17 1.89
CA GLY A 14 1.94 -9.33 2.21
C GLY A 14 0.88 -9.01 3.26
N VAL A 15 1.29 -8.37 4.37
CA VAL A 15 0.37 -7.93 5.43
C VAL A 15 -0.61 -6.87 4.92
N ALA A 16 -0.14 -5.90 4.13
CA ALA A 16 -1.00 -4.90 3.50
C ALA A 16 -2.04 -5.55 2.57
N GLY A 17 -1.62 -6.49 1.71
CA GLY A 17 -2.51 -7.21 0.82
C GLY A 17 -3.59 -7.99 1.56
N ILE A 18 -3.24 -8.69 2.65
CA ILE A 18 -4.21 -9.37 3.52
C ILE A 18 -5.15 -8.37 4.22
N ALA A 19 -4.62 -7.23 4.66
CA ALA A 19 -5.42 -6.16 5.26
C ALA A 19 -6.48 -5.61 4.29
N HIS A 20 -6.16 -5.52 2.99
CA HIS A 20 -7.10 -5.07 1.97
C HIS A 20 -8.33 -5.98 1.85
N PHE A 21 -8.19 -7.30 2.01
CA PHE A 21 -9.34 -8.23 2.00
C PHE A 21 -10.08 -8.25 3.32
N THR A 22 -9.35 -8.34 4.44
CA THR A 22 -9.95 -8.44 5.78
C THR A 22 -10.60 -7.15 6.25
N ARG A 23 -10.18 -5.99 5.73
CA ARG A 23 -10.71 -4.66 6.08
C ARG A 23 -11.24 -3.89 4.88
N THR A 24 -11.81 -4.61 3.91
CA THR A 24 -12.33 -4.03 2.65
C THR A 24 -13.19 -2.79 2.88
N GLU A 25 -14.11 -2.82 3.85
CA GLU A 25 -15.02 -1.70 4.15
C GLU A 25 -14.26 -0.43 4.58
N GLY A 26 -13.22 -0.59 5.41
CA GLY A 26 -12.38 0.52 5.84
C GLY A 26 -11.60 1.15 4.71
N PHE A 27 -11.02 0.32 3.84
CA PHE A 27 -10.31 0.77 2.65
C PHE A 27 -11.24 1.33 1.57
N THR A 28 -12.52 0.96 1.57
CA THR A 28 -13.50 1.48 0.61
C THR A 28 -13.94 2.89 0.98
N ASN A 29 -14.06 3.19 2.28
CA ASN A 29 -14.41 4.52 2.79
C ASN A 29 -13.35 5.57 2.47
N ILE A 30 -12.08 5.18 2.36
CA ILE A 30 -10.99 6.10 2.03
C ILE A 30 -10.86 6.39 0.55
N VAL A 31 -11.50 5.59 -0.32
CA VAL A 31 -11.48 5.85 -1.76
C VAL A 31 -12.35 7.08 -2.02
N PRO A 32 -11.79 8.12 -2.68
CA PRO A 32 -12.54 9.33 -2.98
C PRO A 32 -13.86 9.06 -3.72
N HIS A 33 -14.86 9.90 -3.48
CA HIS A 33 -16.22 9.70 -4.00
C HIS A 33 -16.31 9.77 -5.53
N TYR A 34 -15.34 10.40 -6.20
CA TYR A 34 -15.30 10.52 -7.65
C TYR A 34 -14.86 9.24 -8.36
N LEU A 35 -14.37 8.21 -7.65
CA LEU A 35 -13.98 6.93 -8.24
C LEU A 35 -15.15 5.92 -8.21
N PRO A 36 -15.61 5.42 -9.37
CA PRO A 36 -16.57 4.32 -9.41
C PRO A 36 -15.91 3.00 -8.98
N PHE A 37 -16.72 2.05 -8.49
CA PHE A 37 -16.27 0.71 -8.10
C PHE A 37 -15.17 0.65 -7.01
N LYS A 38 -15.31 1.47 -5.95
CA LYS A 38 -14.38 1.53 -4.80
C LYS A 38 -13.98 0.16 -4.23
N ASN A 39 -14.95 -0.73 -4.01
CA ASN A 39 -14.72 -2.10 -3.51
C ASN A 39 -13.81 -2.92 -4.45
N PHE A 40 -14.01 -2.79 -5.75
CA PHE A 40 -13.21 -3.51 -6.74
C PHE A 40 -11.77 -2.98 -6.75
N ILE A 41 -11.58 -1.66 -6.71
CA ILE A 41 -10.26 -1.02 -6.65
C ILE A 41 -9.47 -1.51 -5.44
N VAL A 42 -10.11 -1.54 -4.26
CA VAL A 42 -9.50 -1.99 -2.99
C VAL A 42 -9.10 -3.46 -3.04
N LYS A 43 -9.95 -4.33 -3.61
CA LYS A 43 -9.63 -5.76 -3.75
C LYS A 43 -8.55 -5.99 -4.80
N ALA A 44 -8.62 -5.30 -5.94
CA ALA A 44 -7.63 -5.38 -7.01
C ALA A 44 -6.24 -4.92 -6.53
N SER A 45 -6.19 -3.83 -5.74
CA SER A 45 -4.94 -3.37 -5.12
C SER A 45 -4.40 -4.40 -4.12
N GLY A 46 -5.26 -5.03 -3.31
CA GLY A 46 -4.86 -6.11 -2.41
C GLY A 46 -4.29 -7.33 -3.15
N VAL A 47 -4.89 -7.73 -4.27
CA VAL A 47 -4.32 -8.79 -5.14
C VAL A 47 -2.94 -8.38 -5.66
N ALA A 48 -2.79 -7.15 -6.14
CA ALA A 48 -1.53 -6.64 -6.66
C ALA A 48 -0.42 -6.66 -5.59
N GLU A 49 -0.73 -6.27 -4.35
CA GLU A 49 0.22 -6.30 -3.23
C GLU A 49 0.67 -7.72 -2.87
N LEU A 50 -0.24 -8.69 -2.88
CA LEU A 50 0.10 -10.10 -2.67
C LEU A 50 1.01 -10.65 -3.79
N ILE A 51 0.72 -10.31 -5.05
CA ILE A 51 1.57 -10.67 -6.19
C ILE A 51 2.96 -10.05 -6.03
N ILE A 52 3.04 -8.76 -5.68
CA ILE A 52 4.32 -8.07 -5.42
C ILE A 52 5.09 -8.76 -4.29
N SER A 53 4.43 -9.08 -3.18
CA SER A 53 5.03 -9.80 -2.05
C SER A 53 5.63 -11.13 -2.49
N PHE A 54 4.85 -11.94 -3.22
CA PHE A 54 5.30 -13.24 -3.71
C PHE A 54 6.48 -13.12 -4.69
N LEU A 55 6.43 -12.17 -5.63
CA LEU A 55 7.51 -11.91 -6.58
C LEU A 55 8.80 -11.47 -5.86
N LEU A 56 8.68 -10.63 -4.82
CA LEU A 56 9.80 -10.22 -3.99
C LEU A 56 10.43 -11.40 -3.23
N LEU A 57 9.66 -12.40 -2.81
CA LEU A 57 10.19 -13.61 -2.15
C LEU A 57 10.98 -14.50 -3.12
N ILE A 58 10.48 -14.69 -4.35
CA ILE A 58 11.07 -15.62 -5.31
C ILE A 58 12.41 -15.10 -5.82
N LYS A 59 12.45 -13.89 -6.37
CA LYS A 59 13.64 -13.36 -7.06
C LYS A 59 13.90 -11.91 -6.68
N ARG A 60 15.11 -11.43 -6.99
CA ARG A 60 15.47 -10.03 -6.76
C ARG A 60 14.76 -9.18 -7.82
N PRO A 61 14.03 -8.10 -7.44
CA PRO A 61 13.29 -7.31 -8.41
C PRO A 61 14.25 -6.60 -9.36
N GLY A 62 14.06 -6.80 -10.66
CA GLY A 62 14.72 -5.99 -11.68
C GLY A 62 14.16 -4.56 -11.73
N ASN A 63 14.74 -3.70 -12.57
CA ASN A 63 14.30 -2.31 -12.71
C ASN A 63 12.81 -2.20 -13.10
N PHE A 64 12.31 -3.12 -13.92
CA PHE A 64 10.89 -3.15 -14.30
C PHE A 64 9.97 -3.33 -13.08
N LEU A 65 10.21 -4.36 -12.26
CA LEU A 65 9.36 -4.63 -11.10
C LEU A 65 9.45 -3.51 -10.06
N LYS A 66 10.62 -2.90 -9.87
CA LYS A 66 10.77 -1.70 -9.02
C LYS A 66 9.92 -0.53 -9.51
N ASN A 67 9.93 -0.28 -10.82
CA ASN A 67 9.12 0.78 -11.41
C ASN A 67 7.62 0.50 -11.22
N VAL A 68 7.18 -0.74 -11.44
CA VAL A 68 5.78 -1.15 -11.19
C VAL A 68 5.37 -0.90 -9.73
N ILE A 69 6.19 -1.33 -8.76
CA ILE A 69 5.92 -1.12 -7.33
C ILE A 69 5.89 0.37 -7.00
N ASN A 70 6.82 1.16 -7.52
CA ASN A 70 6.87 2.60 -7.30
C ASN A 70 5.65 3.31 -7.89
N SER A 71 5.24 2.94 -9.11
CA SER A 71 4.02 3.45 -9.75
C SER A 71 2.78 3.09 -8.95
N PHE A 72 2.69 1.84 -8.45
CA PHE A 72 1.59 1.41 -7.59
C PHE A 72 1.52 2.22 -6.30
N LEU A 73 2.65 2.41 -5.61
CA LEU A 73 2.72 3.26 -4.42
C LEU A 73 2.31 4.70 -4.74
N MET A 74 2.72 5.27 -5.87
CA MET A 74 2.26 6.61 -6.26
C MET A 74 0.76 6.67 -6.54
N LEU A 75 0.16 5.62 -7.11
CA LEU A 75 -1.28 5.56 -7.38
C LEU A 75 -2.14 5.49 -6.11
N VAL A 76 -1.64 4.85 -5.04
CA VAL A 76 -2.36 4.74 -3.76
C VAL A 76 -2.16 5.99 -2.88
N LEU A 77 -1.14 6.80 -3.14
CA LEU A 77 -0.82 8.01 -2.36
C LEU A 77 -2.00 9.00 -2.24
N PRO A 78 -2.77 9.33 -3.30
CA PRO A 78 -3.94 10.20 -3.18
C PRO A 78 -5.00 9.67 -2.21
N ALA A 79 -5.20 8.36 -2.14
CA ALA A 79 -6.14 7.75 -1.20
C ALA A 79 -5.66 7.92 0.25
N ASN A 80 -4.36 7.76 0.50
CA ASN A 80 -3.77 7.99 1.83
C ASN A 80 -3.84 9.47 2.25
N VAL A 81 -3.60 10.40 1.32
CA VAL A 81 -3.74 11.84 1.57
C VAL A 81 -5.20 12.22 1.83
N TYR A 82 -6.14 11.65 1.06
CA TYR A 82 -7.57 11.88 1.27
C TYR A 82 -8.03 11.40 2.65
N MET A 83 -7.63 10.20 3.05
CA MET A 83 -7.86 9.65 4.39
C MET A 83 -7.30 10.56 5.48
N ALA A 84 -6.05 11.01 5.35
CA ALA A 84 -5.40 11.88 6.33
C ALA A 84 -6.08 13.26 6.45
N ARG A 85 -6.52 13.83 5.33
CA ARG A 85 -7.23 15.12 5.30
C ARG A 85 -8.63 15.02 5.91
N LYS A 86 -9.36 13.96 5.61
CA LYS A 86 -10.73 13.73 6.11
C LYS A 86 -10.79 13.02 7.47
N ALA A 87 -9.64 12.61 8.01
CA ALA A 87 -9.51 11.85 9.25
C ALA A 87 -10.42 10.63 9.29
N LEU A 88 -10.50 9.93 8.16
CA LEU A 88 -11.41 8.79 8.01
C LEU A 88 -10.90 7.60 8.83
N PRO A 89 -11.79 6.90 9.55
CA PRO A 89 -11.42 5.69 10.27
C PRO A 89 -11.05 4.58 9.30
N LEU A 90 -10.15 3.70 9.73
CA LEU A 90 -9.69 2.57 8.92
C LEU A 90 -10.54 1.34 9.25
N GLY A 91 -11.78 1.36 8.75
CA GLY A 91 -12.83 0.42 9.13
C GLY A 91 -13.37 0.81 10.50
N ASN A 92 -13.36 -0.12 11.45
CA ASN A 92 -13.80 0.12 12.82
C ASN A 92 -12.72 0.71 13.74
N ILE A 93 -11.52 1.00 13.20
CA ILE A 93 -10.42 1.57 13.98
C ILE A 93 -10.33 3.07 13.72
N GLU A 94 -10.62 3.86 14.74
CA GLU A 94 -10.26 5.27 14.76
C GLU A 94 -8.75 5.41 14.90
N VAL A 95 -8.13 5.98 13.87
CA VAL A 95 -6.69 6.22 13.85
C VAL A 95 -6.45 7.71 14.06
N PRO A 96 -5.62 8.13 15.02
CA PRO A 96 -5.32 9.53 15.24
C PRO A 96 -4.80 10.21 13.97
N LYS A 97 -5.24 11.45 13.70
CA LYS A 97 -4.82 12.25 12.54
C LYS A 97 -3.30 12.26 12.31
N PRO A 98 -2.43 12.40 13.33
CA PRO A 98 -0.98 12.36 13.12
C PRO A 98 -0.48 11.03 12.55
N LEU A 99 -1.07 9.91 12.97
CA LEU A 99 -0.72 8.58 12.48
C LEU A 99 -1.17 8.36 11.03
N LEU A 100 -2.32 8.94 10.64
CA LEU A 100 -2.76 8.94 9.24
C LEU A 100 -1.76 9.70 8.35
N TRP A 101 -1.33 10.87 8.81
CA TRP A 101 -0.31 11.67 8.11
C TRP A 101 1.05 10.99 8.07
N ALA A 102 1.42 10.19 9.08
CA ALA A 102 2.66 9.42 9.09
C ALA A 102 2.74 8.37 7.96
N ARG A 103 1.61 7.94 7.39
CA ARG A 103 1.61 7.01 6.24
C ARG A 103 2.18 7.64 4.96
N VAL A 104 1.99 8.94 4.77
CA VAL A 104 2.48 9.69 3.61
C VAL A 104 4.02 9.66 3.52
N PRO A 105 4.79 10.09 4.54
CA PRO A 105 6.26 9.99 4.51
C PRO A 105 6.73 8.53 4.48
N LEU A 106 6.02 7.61 5.16
CA LEU A 106 6.34 6.18 5.08
C LEU A 106 6.28 5.65 3.64
N GLN A 107 5.34 6.12 2.83
CA GLN A 107 5.21 5.73 1.43
C GLN A 107 6.45 6.13 0.60
N PHE A 108 7.01 7.32 0.83
CA PHE A 108 8.27 7.73 0.20
C PHE A 108 9.47 6.93 0.68
N VAL A 109 9.48 6.53 1.97
CA VAL A 109 10.49 5.61 2.50
C VAL A 109 10.41 4.26 1.80
N LEU A 110 9.21 3.70 1.61
CA LEU A 110 8.99 2.44 0.89
C LEU A 110 9.48 2.53 -0.57
N VAL A 111 9.13 3.61 -1.29
CA VAL A 111 9.63 3.87 -2.65
C VAL A 111 11.17 3.90 -2.68
N LYS A 112 11.80 4.58 -1.72
CA LYS A 112 13.27 4.65 -1.64
C LYS A 112 13.89 3.29 -1.32
N MET A 113 13.25 2.48 -0.48
CA MET A 113 13.70 1.11 -0.18
C MET A 113 13.61 0.21 -1.41
N VAL A 114 12.50 0.28 -2.16
CA VAL A 114 12.30 -0.48 -3.40
C VAL A 114 13.35 -0.11 -4.46
N SER A 115 13.63 1.18 -4.62
CA SER A 115 14.65 1.65 -5.57
C SER A 115 16.07 1.15 -5.22
N LYS A 116 16.36 0.92 -3.93
CA LYS A 116 17.66 0.43 -3.43
C LYS A 116 17.85 -1.10 -3.50
N LEU A 117 16.79 -1.87 -3.75
CA LEU A 117 16.86 -3.34 -3.89
C LEU A 117 17.74 -3.79 -5.05
#